data_AF-A0A2V7KIF9-F1
#
_entry.id   AF-A0A2V7KIF9-F1
#
_cell.length_a   1.000
_cell.length_b   1.000
_cell.length_c   1.000
_cell.angle_alpha   90.00
_cell.angle_beta   90.00
_cell.angle_gamma   90.00
#
_symmetry.space_group_name_H-M   'P 1'
#
loop_
_entity.id
_entity.type
_entity.pdbx_description
1 polymer ?
#
loop_
_entity_poly.entity_id
_entity_poly.type
_entity_poly.pdbx_seq_one_letter_code
_entity_poly.pdbx_strand_id
1 'polypeptide(L)'
;MNRAPYERRLDGMIFGMNPREGFFKGTEFYHPDLRFRMTFPSEWQTVNGKSAVGAQSPRQDAAIELTLAQGANADQAARSFLSQQGVQAGTLTRGTINGLSTAEAPFVATTQSGTLQGRAVFIEYGNSVFRLLAYGSEASWSANQSIVQRALSSFEPLNDPAIVNVQPQRVTLITLDRRTTVAELAQQRPSPVSKATLALINQVDESTPLEPGRIVKWVVGRPLPTAP
;
A
#
# COMPACT_ATOMS: atom_id res chain seq x y z
N MET A 1 20.90 30.95 -16.86
CA MET A 1 20.72 29.70 -17.65
C MET A 1 19.37 29.08 -17.27
N ASN A 2 18.61 28.65 -18.28
CA ASN A 2 17.15 28.57 -18.31
C ASN A 2 16.53 27.50 -17.37
N ARG A 3 15.96 27.93 -16.24
CA ARG A 3 15.19 27.09 -15.30
C ARG A 3 13.75 26.80 -15.80
N ALA A 4 13.20 27.70 -16.62
CA ALA A 4 11.81 27.71 -17.06
C ALA A 4 11.34 26.51 -17.94
N PRO A 5 12.14 25.93 -18.86
CA PRO A 5 11.65 24.83 -19.71
C PRO A 5 11.53 23.49 -18.97
N TYR A 6 12.33 23.28 -17.92
CA TYR A 6 12.33 22.06 -17.11
C TYR A 6 11.17 22.07 -16.10
N GLU A 7 10.87 23.25 -15.54
CA GLU A 7 9.83 23.37 -14.51
C GLU A 7 8.44 23.06 -15.05
N ARG A 8 8.11 23.39 -16.31
CA ARG A 8 6.82 23.07 -16.94
C ARG A 8 6.52 21.56 -17.04
N ARG A 9 7.53 20.70 -16.99
CA ARG A 9 7.33 19.24 -17.00
C ARG A 9 6.78 18.70 -15.68
N LEU A 10 6.83 19.51 -14.61
CA LEU A 10 6.34 19.14 -13.29
C LEU A 10 4.83 19.36 -13.13
N ASP A 11 4.22 20.15 -14.01
CA ASP A 11 2.78 20.42 -13.95
C ASP A 11 1.97 19.15 -14.22
N GLY A 12 1.07 18.80 -13.31
CA GLY A 12 0.26 17.60 -13.36
C GLY A 12 0.93 16.34 -12.83
N MET A 13 2.20 16.37 -12.41
CA MET A 13 2.87 15.19 -11.81
C MET A 13 2.18 14.76 -10.52
N ILE A 14 2.08 13.45 -10.28
CA ILE A 14 1.58 12.91 -9.01
C ILE A 14 2.50 13.34 -7.88
N PHE A 15 1.90 13.89 -6.82
CA PHE A 15 2.59 14.23 -5.59
C PHE A 15 2.46 13.06 -4.60
N GLY A 16 3.60 12.52 -4.16
CA GLY A 16 3.65 11.40 -3.22
C GLY A 16 3.22 10.07 -3.86
N MET A 17 2.57 9.22 -3.07
CA MET A 17 2.06 7.93 -3.54
C MET A 17 0.76 8.09 -4.34
N ASN A 18 0.55 7.22 -5.32
CA ASN A 18 -0.74 7.10 -5.99
C ASN A 18 -1.68 6.25 -5.11
N PRO A 19 -2.69 6.81 -4.44
CA PRO A 19 -3.57 6.04 -3.56
C PRO A 19 -4.39 4.99 -4.32
N ARG A 20 -4.52 5.13 -5.64
CA ARG A 20 -5.25 4.16 -6.48
C ARG A 20 -4.54 2.81 -6.58
N GLU A 21 -3.21 2.83 -6.44
CA GLU A 21 -2.32 1.65 -6.43
C GLU A 21 -2.22 0.99 -5.06
N GLY A 22 -2.93 1.51 -4.06
CA GLY A 22 -2.96 0.94 -2.73
C GLY A 22 -2.39 1.88 -1.67
N PHE A 23 -3.02 1.91 -0.50
CA PHE A 23 -2.54 2.68 0.64
C PHE A 23 -3.02 2.08 1.96
N PHE A 24 -2.27 2.37 3.03
CA PHE A 24 -2.67 2.03 4.38
C PHE A 24 -3.48 3.16 5.01
N LYS A 25 -4.50 2.77 5.79
CA LYS A 25 -5.18 3.58 6.78
C LYS A 25 -5.16 2.87 8.13
N GLY A 26 -4.20 3.20 8.98
CA GLY A 26 -3.92 2.46 10.20
C GLY A 26 -3.40 1.07 9.82
N THR A 27 -4.05 0.02 10.30
CA THR A 27 -3.72 -1.37 9.94
C THR A 27 -4.45 -1.87 8.70
N GLU A 28 -5.40 -1.10 8.15
CA GLU A 28 -6.18 -1.50 6.99
C GLU A 28 -5.47 -1.06 5.70
N PHE A 29 -5.22 -2.01 4.82
CA PHE A 29 -4.79 -1.75 3.45
C PHE A 29 -6.01 -1.65 2.53
N TYR A 30 -6.01 -0.66 1.66
CA TYR A 30 -7.05 -0.41 0.66
C TYR A 30 -6.43 -0.36 -0.72
N HIS A 31 -7.02 -1.06 -1.69
CA HIS A 31 -6.67 -0.94 -3.11
C HIS A 31 -7.88 -0.47 -3.94
N PRO A 32 -8.01 0.83 -4.24
CA PRO A 32 -9.17 1.38 -4.95
C PRO A 32 -9.40 0.82 -6.35
N ASP A 33 -8.34 0.66 -7.16
CA ASP A 33 -8.47 0.15 -8.53
C ASP A 33 -8.85 -1.34 -8.56
N LEU A 34 -8.17 -2.18 -7.76
CA LEU A 34 -8.48 -3.61 -7.63
C LEU A 34 -9.67 -3.89 -6.72
N ARG A 35 -10.23 -2.87 -6.04
CA ARG A 35 -11.42 -2.92 -5.17
C ARG A 35 -11.38 -3.95 -4.05
N PHE A 36 -10.26 -4.10 -3.35
CA PHE A 36 -10.21 -4.91 -2.14
C PHE A 36 -9.65 -4.12 -0.96
N ARG A 37 -9.92 -4.64 0.25
CA ARG A 37 -9.24 -4.22 1.47
C ARG A 37 -8.82 -5.44 2.29
N MET A 38 -7.85 -5.25 3.17
CA MET A 38 -7.35 -6.26 4.09
C MET A 38 -6.81 -5.61 5.35
N THR A 39 -7.09 -6.20 6.51
CA THR A 39 -6.60 -5.71 7.81
C THR A 39 -5.37 -6.49 8.25
N PHE A 40 -4.27 -5.78 8.44
CA PHE A 40 -3.04 -6.33 8.98
C PHE A 40 -3.05 -6.30 10.51
N PRO A 41 -2.21 -7.10 11.18
CA PRO A 41 -2.09 -7.07 12.63
C PRO A 41 -1.67 -5.69 13.15
N SER A 42 -2.24 -5.28 14.29
CA SER A 42 -1.77 -4.11 15.04
C SER A 42 -0.32 -4.27 15.48
N GLU A 43 0.39 -3.15 15.59
CA GLU A 43 1.83 -3.08 15.94
C GLU A 43 2.79 -3.73 14.95
N TRP A 44 2.30 -4.43 13.91
CA TRP A 44 3.18 -4.97 12.88
C TRP A 44 3.60 -3.86 11.92
N GLN A 45 4.87 -3.88 11.54
CA GLN A 45 5.41 -2.92 10.59
C GLN A 45 4.90 -3.27 9.19
N THR A 46 4.02 -2.44 8.65
CA THR A 46 3.45 -2.62 7.31
C THR A 46 4.38 -2.11 6.21
N VAL A 47 4.36 -2.76 5.05
CA VAL A 47 5.05 -2.32 3.84
C VAL A 47 4.08 -2.35 2.66
N ASN A 48 4.09 -1.28 1.87
CA ASN A 48 3.34 -1.17 0.62
C ASN A 48 4.32 -1.10 -0.56
N GLY A 49 4.69 -2.27 -1.08
CA GLY A 49 5.55 -2.38 -2.26
C GLY A 49 4.72 -2.45 -3.55
N LYS A 50 5.38 -2.19 -4.69
CA LYS A 50 4.71 -2.18 -6.01
C LYS A 50 4.08 -3.52 -6.40
N SER A 51 4.69 -4.63 -5.97
CA SER A 51 4.27 -5.99 -6.34
C SER A 51 3.74 -6.81 -5.15
N ALA A 52 3.88 -6.27 -3.94
CA ALA A 52 3.56 -6.98 -2.71
C ALA A 52 3.22 -6.00 -1.60
N VAL A 53 2.19 -6.33 -0.83
CA VAL A 53 1.82 -5.64 0.40
C VAL A 53 2.07 -6.60 1.53
N GLY A 54 2.60 -6.14 2.65
CA GLY A 54 2.90 -7.04 3.75
C GLY A 54 2.97 -6.36 5.09
N ALA A 55 3.20 -7.17 6.11
CA ALA A 55 3.55 -6.70 7.43
C ALA A 55 4.53 -7.66 8.11
N GLN A 56 5.42 -7.13 8.92
CA GLN A 56 6.36 -7.88 9.73
C GLN A 56 6.09 -7.65 11.22
N SER A 57 6.09 -8.73 11.98
CA SER A 57 5.93 -8.68 13.43
C SER A 57 6.99 -7.81 14.11
N PRO A 58 6.70 -7.19 15.28
CA PRO A 58 7.67 -6.40 16.03
C PRO A 58 8.97 -7.16 16.36
N ARG A 59 8.85 -8.48 16.60
CA ARG A 59 9.98 -9.36 16.91
C ARG A 59 10.68 -9.90 15.66
N GLN A 60 10.23 -9.49 14.47
CA GLN A 60 10.75 -9.94 13.17
C GLN A 60 10.75 -11.46 12.98
N ASP A 61 9.90 -12.18 13.71
CA ASP A 61 9.86 -13.64 13.74
C ASP A 61 8.65 -14.24 13.00
N ALA A 62 7.78 -13.37 12.47
CA ALA A 62 6.68 -13.69 11.58
C ALA A 62 6.40 -12.55 10.58
N ALA A 63 5.86 -12.90 9.43
CA ALA A 63 5.49 -11.99 8.35
C ALA A 63 4.17 -12.42 7.69
N ILE A 64 3.49 -11.44 7.10
CA ILE A 64 2.34 -11.62 6.21
C ILE A 64 2.66 -10.93 4.89
N GLU A 65 2.34 -11.59 3.78
CA GLU A 65 2.53 -11.08 2.43
C GLU A 65 1.26 -11.32 1.61
N LEU A 66 0.84 -10.29 0.86
CA LEU A 66 -0.21 -10.30 -0.13
C LEU A 66 0.41 -10.01 -1.50
N THR A 67 0.24 -10.94 -2.45
CA THR A 67 0.63 -10.77 -3.85
C THR A 67 -0.45 -11.25 -4.78
N LEU A 68 -0.27 -11.01 -6.09
CA LEU A 68 -0.99 -11.75 -7.12
C LEU A 68 -0.37 -13.13 -7.30
N ALA A 69 -1.20 -14.14 -7.51
CA ALA A 69 -0.82 -15.49 -7.87
C ALA A 69 -1.00 -15.70 -9.39
N GLN A 70 -0.24 -16.64 -9.94
CA GLN A 70 -0.53 -17.18 -11.26
C GLN A 70 -1.46 -18.39 -11.11
N GLY A 71 -2.42 -18.53 -12.03
CA GLY A 71 -3.38 -19.63 -12.05
C GLY A 71 -4.75 -19.15 -12.51
N ALA A 72 -5.56 -20.07 -13.06
CA ALA A 72 -6.92 -19.75 -13.50
C ALA A 72 -7.92 -19.65 -12.34
N ASN A 73 -7.62 -20.27 -11.20
CA ASN A 73 -8.45 -20.31 -9.99
C ASN A 73 -7.59 -20.58 -8.74
N ALA A 74 -8.18 -20.48 -7.55
CA ALA A 74 -7.48 -20.64 -6.28
C ALA A 74 -6.85 -22.04 -6.11
N ASP A 75 -7.54 -23.10 -6.54
CA ASP A 75 -7.05 -24.49 -6.42
C ASP A 75 -5.78 -24.71 -7.23
N GLN A 76 -5.78 -24.24 -8.49
CA GLN A 76 -4.62 -24.35 -9.37
C GLN A 76 -3.44 -23.54 -8.85
N ALA A 77 -3.68 -22.30 -8.41
CA ALA A 77 -2.64 -21.45 -7.84
C ALA A 77 -2.04 -22.07 -6.56
N ALA A 78 -2.89 -22.62 -5.69
CA ALA A 78 -2.46 -23.31 -4.48
C ALA A 78 -1.59 -24.51 -4.79
N ARG A 79 -2.03 -25.40 -5.70
CA ARG A 79 -1.23 -26.56 -6.11
C ARG A 79 0.12 -26.15 -6.71
N SER A 80 0.15 -25.11 -7.53
CA SER A 80 1.38 -24.62 -8.14
C SER A 80 2.38 -24.10 -7.10
N PHE A 81 1.91 -23.45 -6.04
CA PHE A 81 2.75 -23.01 -4.94
C PHE A 81 3.24 -24.19 -4.10
N LEU A 82 2.33 -25.10 -3.75
CA LEU A 82 2.61 -26.25 -2.89
C LEU A 82 3.53 -27.29 -3.55
N SER A 83 3.67 -27.27 -4.88
CA SER A 83 4.62 -28.11 -5.62
C SER A 83 6.01 -27.48 -5.79
N GLN A 84 6.25 -26.28 -5.28
CA GLN A 84 7.55 -25.62 -5.41
C GLN A 84 8.64 -26.39 -4.64
N GLN A 85 9.85 -26.41 -5.20
CA GLN A 85 10.99 -27.03 -4.54
C GLN A 85 11.26 -26.36 -3.18
N GLY A 86 11.42 -27.18 -2.15
CA GLY A 86 11.66 -26.70 -0.78
C GLY A 86 10.38 -26.40 0.01
N VAL A 87 9.19 -26.56 -0.59
CA VAL A 87 7.90 -26.47 0.10
C VAL A 87 7.36 -27.86 0.39
N GLN A 88 7.11 -28.15 1.67
CA GLN A 88 6.36 -29.31 2.11
C GLN A 88 4.92 -28.89 2.39
N ALA A 89 4.01 -29.39 1.56
CA ALA A 89 2.60 -29.08 1.64
C ALA A 89 1.89 -29.84 2.77
N GLY A 90 1.03 -29.15 3.49
CA GLY A 90 -0.01 -29.76 4.32
C GLY A 90 -1.26 -30.12 3.52
N THR A 91 -2.36 -30.37 4.23
CA THR A 91 -3.65 -30.68 3.58
C THR A 91 -4.22 -29.43 2.93
N LEU A 92 -4.46 -29.48 1.62
CA LEU A 92 -5.18 -28.45 0.88
C LEU A 92 -6.68 -28.53 1.17
N THR A 93 -7.26 -27.45 1.65
CA THR A 93 -8.70 -27.30 1.89
C THR A 93 -9.28 -26.20 1.02
N ARG A 94 -10.53 -26.40 0.58
CA ARG A 94 -11.30 -25.40 -0.16
C ARG A 94 -12.31 -24.78 0.77
N GLY A 95 -12.62 -23.51 0.56
CA GLY A 95 -13.56 -22.79 1.41
C GLY A 95 -13.97 -21.45 0.83
N THR A 96 -14.39 -20.58 1.74
CA THR A 96 -14.68 -19.18 1.40
C THR A 96 -14.16 -18.24 2.48
N ILE A 97 -13.78 -17.03 2.08
CA ILE A 97 -13.47 -15.91 2.97
C ILE A 97 -14.32 -14.73 2.50
N ASN A 98 -15.20 -14.22 3.36
CA ASN A 98 -16.09 -13.11 3.05
C ASN A 98 -16.88 -13.33 1.73
N GLY A 99 -17.31 -14.58 1.49
CA GLY A 99 -18.06 -14.98 0.29
C GLY A 99 -17.21 -15.22 -0.96
N LEU A 100 -15.89 -15.06 -0.89
CA LEU A 100 -14.96 -15.30 -1.98
C LEU A 100 -14.44 -16.73 -1.94
N SER A 101 -14.38 -17.41 -3.09
CA SER A 101 -13.82 -18.78 -3.20
C SER A 101 -12.35 -18.81 -2.82
N THR A 102 -11.97 -19.78 -2.00
CA THR A 102 -10.58 -19.94 -1.55
C THR A 102 -10.08 -21.38 -1.63
N ALA A 103 -8.76 -21.49 -1.74
CA ALA A 103 -8.01 -22.71 -1.49
C ALA A 103 -6.85 -22.38 -0.55
N GLU A 104 -6.67 -23.16 0.50
CA GLU A 104 -5.70 -22.86 1.55
C GLU A 104 -5.02 -24.11 2.08
N ALA A 105 -3.78 -23.98 2.53
CA ALA A 105 -3.02 -25.08 3.12
C ALA A 105 -1.97 -24.54 4.10
N PRO A 106 -1.68 -25.27 5.20
CA PRO A 106 -0.45 -25.08 5.91
C PRO A 106 0.73 -25.55 5.05
N PHE A 107 1.90 -24.97 5.25
CA PHE A 107 3.13 -25.38 4.58
C PHE A 107 4.33 -25.25 5.51
N VAL A 108 5.38 -26.01 5.19
CA VAL A 108 6.72 -25.85 5.75
C VAL A 108 7.66 -25.54 4.59
N ALA A 109 8.53 -24.54 4.73
CA ALA A 109 9.48 -24.15 3.70
C ALA A 109 10.91 -24.15 4.24
N THR A 110 11.82 -24.81 3.55
CA THR A 110 13.26 -24.80 3.89
C THR A 110 13.94 -23.64 3.18
N THR A 111 14.51 -22.72 3.96
CA THR A 111 15.26 -21.55 3.45
C THR A 111 16.72 -21.62 3.88
N GLN A 112 17.56 -20.74 3.32
CA GLN A 112 18.96 -20.59 3.75
C GLN A 112 19.08 -20.17 5.23
N SER A 113 18.07 -19.48 5.77
CA SER A 113 18.01 -18.99 7.15
C SER A 113 17.33 -19.97 8.11
N GLY A 114 16.93 -21.16 7.64
CA GLY A 114 16.26 -22.19 8.42
C GLY A 114 14.87 -22.55 7.90
N THR A 115 14.14 -23.33 8.70
CA THR A 115 12.80 -23.81 8.38
C THR A 115 11.73 -22.80 8.80
N LEU A 116 10.85 -22.46 7.86
CA LEU A 116 9.68 -21.63 8.09
C LEU A 116 8.43 -22.49 8.10
N GLN A 117 7.49 -22.18 8.99
CA GLN A 117 6.15 -22.74 8.99
C GLN A 117 5.15 -21.63 8.66
N GLY A 118 4.10 -21.98 7.91
CA GLY A 118 3.17 -20.98 7.43
C GLY A 118 1.81 -21.52 7.03
N ARG A 119 0.93 -20.58 6.64
CA ARG A 119 -0.35 -20.82 5.99
C ARG A 119 -0.37 -20.03 4.68
N ALA A 120 -0.76 -20.69 3.61
CA ALA A 120 -1.02 -20.08 2.32
C ALA A 120 -2.52 -20.08 2.07
N VAL A 121 -3.07 -18.93 1.65
CA VAL A 121 -4.46 -18.76 1.26
C VAL A 121 -4.49 -18.14 -0.12
N PHE A 122 -5.22 -18.77 -1.04
CA PHE A 122 -5.45 -18.30 -2.40
C PHE A 122 -6.91 -17.90 -2.52
N ILE A 123 -7.16 -16.69 -2.99
CA ILE A 123 -8.49 -16.09 -3.03
C ILE A 123 -8.81 -15.65 -4.45
N GLU A 124 -9.93 -16.12 -4.99
CA GLU A 124 -10.45 -15.65 -6.28
C GLU A 124 -11.21 -14.33 -6.07
N TYR A 125 -10.76 -13.28 -6.74
CA TYR A 125 -11.43 -11.98 -6.70
C TYR A 125 -11.25 -11.21 -8.00
N GLY A 126 -12.37 -10.78 -8.59
CA GLY A 126 -12.39 -10.21 -9.94
C GLY A 126 -11.89 -11.22 -10.98
N ASN A 127 -10.91 -10.81 -11.78
CA ASN A 127 -10.28 -11.66 -12.80
C ASN A 127 -8.89 -12.14 -12.35
N SER A 128 -8.65 -12.25 -11.04
CA SER A 128 -7.34 -12.53 -10.48
C SER A 128 -7.43 -13.47 -9.29
N VAL A 129 -6.32 -14.15 -9.02
CA VAL A 129 -6.12 -14.93 -7.80
C VAL A 129 -5.12 -14.18 -6.93
N PHE A 130 -5.53 -13.81 -5.74
CA PHE A 130 -4.64 -13.24 -4.73
C PHE A 130 -4.01 -14.36 -3.91
N ARG A 131 -2.73 -14.24 -3.60
CA ARG A 131 -1.99 -15.12 -2.70
C ARG A 131 -1.69 -14.35 -1.42
N LEU A 132 -2.16 -14.90 -0.31
CA LEU A 132 -1.81 -14.49 1.02
C LEU A 132 -0.93 -15.54 1.65
N LEU A 133 0.28 -15.16 2.06
CA LEU A 133 1.17 -15.99 2.85
C LEU A 133 1.29 -15.39 4.24
N ALA A 134 1.19 -16.23 5.26
CA ALA A 134 1.67 -15.90 6.59
C ALA A 134 2.65 -16.98 7.01
N TYR A 135 3.81 -16.59 7.53
CA TYR A 135 4.85 -17.53 7.93
C TYR A 135 5.72 -16.97 9.04
N GLY A 136 6.39 -17.86 9.77
CA GLY A 136 7.34 -17.52 10.81
C GLY A 136 8.31 -18.67 11.05
N SER A 137 9.26 -18.46 11.98
CA SER A 137 10.12 -19.56 12.42
C SER A 137 9.28 -20.63 13.12
N GLU A 138 9.75 -21.87 13.10
CA GLU A 138 9.08 -22.97 13.80
C GLU A 138 8.82 -22.65 15.29
N ALA A 139 9.77 -21.98 15.95
CA ALA A 139 9.64 -21.57 17.34
C ALA A 139 8.56 -20.50 17.58
N SER A 140 8.31 -19.61 16.62
CA SER A 140 7.36 -18.50 16.77
C SER A 140 5.98 -18.79 16.21
N TRP A 141 5.85 -19.77 15.31
CA TRP A 141 4.66 -19.94 14.49
C TRP A 141 3.40 -20.15 15.33
N SER A 142 3.46 -21.05 16.31
CA SER A 142 2.33 -21.37 17.21
C SER A 142 1.76 -20.12 17.90
N ALA A 143 2.61 -19.22 18.39
CA ALA A 143 2.20 -17.98 19.04
C ALA A 143 1.54 -16.98 18.08
N ASN A 144 1.90 -17.04 16.79
CA ASN A 144 1.41 -16.12 15.76
C ASN A 144 0.15 -16.64 15.02
N GLN A 145 -0.22 -17.91 15.16
CA GLN A 145 -1.31 -18.50 14.35
C GLN A 145 -2.63 -17.75 14.44
N SER A 146 -3.05 -17.34 15.64
CA SER A 146 -4.34 -16.68 15.85
C SER A 146 -4.36 -15.24 15.29
N ILE A 147 -3.24 -14.53 15.31
CA ILE A 147 -3.15 -13.16 14.80
C ILE A 147 -3.05 -13.15 13.28
N VAL A 148 -2.28 -14.08 12.69
CA VAL A 148 -2.20 -14.19 11.23
C VAL A 148 -3.51 -14.72 10.64
N GLN A 149 -4.20 -15.65 11.31
CA GLN A 149 -5.48 -16.15 10.82
C GLN A 149 -6.53 -15.05 10.69
N ARG A 150 -6.58 -14.13 11.67
CA ARG A 150 -7.46 -12.97 11.62
C ARG A 150 -7.15 -12.07 10.44
N ALA A 151 -5.86 -11.79 10.20
CA ALA A 151 -5.44 -10.99 9.06
C ALA A 151 -5.79 -11.67 7.72
N LEU A 152 -5.45 -12.96 7.55
CA LEU A 152 -5.75 -13.73 6.33
C LEU A 152 -7.25 -13.78 6.03
N SER A 153 -8.09 -13.88 7.06
CA SER A 153 -9.56 -13.94 6.93
C SER A 153 -10.22 -12.56 6.73
N SER A 154 -9.45 -11.47 6.77
CA SER A 154 -9.97 -10.10 6.64
C SER A 154 -10.00 -9.58 5.20
N PHE A 155 -9.49 -10.34 4.23
CA PHE A 155 -9.56 -9.95 2.83
C PHE A 155 -11.02 -9.86 2.37
N GLU A 156 -11.43 -8.71 1.86
CA GLU A 156 -12.81 -8.50 1.43
C GLU A 156 -12.94 -7.47 0.30
N PRO A 157 -14.05 -7.49 -0.46
CA PRO A 157 -14.36 -6.45 -1.44
C PRO A 157 -14.47 -5.06 -0.82
N LEU A 158 -13.93 -4.06 -1.50
CA LEU A 158 -14.00 -2.65 -1.14
C LEU A 158 -15.12 -1.96 -1.94
N ASN A 159 -16.16 -1.54 -1.22
CA ASN A 159 -17.33 -0.88 -1.81
C ASN A 159 -17.52 0.57 -1.37
N ASP A 160 -16.74 1.07 -0.40
CA ASP A 160 -16.85 2.45 0.09
C ASP A 160 -16.54 3.45 -1.05
N PRO A 161 -17.53 4.24 -1.52
CA PRO A 161 -17.33 5.19 -2.61
C PRO A 161 -16.31 6.28 -2.30
N ALA A 162 -16.10 6.63 -1.03
CA ALA A 162 -15.12 7.63 -0.63
C ALA A 162 -13.68 7.11 -0.84
N ILE A 163 -13.46 5.82 -0.63
CA ILE A 163 -12.16 5.17 -0.83
C ILE A 163 -11.96 4.77 -2.29
N VAL A 164 -12.97 4.15 -2.93
CA VAL A 164 -12.89 3.71 -4.33
C VAL A 164 -12.61 4.88 -5.29
N ASN A 165 -13.18 6.05 -5.02
CA ASN A 165 -13.05 7.22 -5.89
C ASN A 165 -11.88 8.14 -5.51
N VAL A 166 -11.00 7.74 -4.59
CA VAL A 166 -9.83 8.54 -4.21
C VAL A 166 -8.97 8.84 -5.44
N GLN A 167 -8.44 10.07 -5.50
CA GLN A 167 -7.61 10.55 -6.60
C GLN A 167 -6.23 10.94 -6.08
N PRO A 168 -5.17 10.76 -6.89
CA PRO A 168 -3.85 11.22 -6.54
C PRO A 168 -3.82 12.74 -6.39
N GLN A 169 -3.05 13.22 -5.42
CA GLN A 169 -2.66 14.61 -5.35
C GLN A 169 -1.68 14.92 -6.48
N ARG A 170 -1.70 16.15 -6.99
CA ARG A 170 -0.84 16.56 -8.10
C ARG A 170 -0.10 17.84 -7.77
N VAL A 171 1.10 17.97 -8.32
CA VAL A 171 1.80 19.24 -8.37
C VAL A 171 1.24 20.07 -9.51
N THR A 172 0.97 21.33 -9.25
CA THR A 172 0.70 22.35 -10.26
C THR A 172 1.65 23.52 -10.10
N LEU A 173 1.85 24.29 -11.16
CA LEU A 173 2.76 25.42 -11.18
C LEU A 173 1.99 26.74 -11.13
N ILE A 174 2.38 27.61 -10.21
CA ILE A 174 1.80 28.94 -10.06
C ILE A 174 2.88 29.96 -10.37
N THR A 175 2.61 30.87 -11.31
CA THR A 175 3.46 32.05 -11.50
C THR A 175 2.98 33.13 -10.54
N LEU A 176 3.87 33.64 -9.69
CA LEU A 176 3.55 34.73 -8.77
C LEU A 176 3.31 36.03 -9.52
N ASP A 177 2.27 36.76 -9.16
CA ASP A 177 1.93 38.09 -9.68
C ASP A 177 2.43 39.22 -8.78
N ARG A 178 2.59 38.93 -7.49
CA ARG A 178 3.06 39.86 -6.46
C ARG A 178 4.09 39.20 -5.55
N ARG A 179 4.82 40.04 -4.83
CA ARG A 179 5.73 39.59 -3.77
C ARG A 179 4.92 38.95 -2.64
N THR A 180 5.26 37.73 -2.24
CA THR A 180 4.55 36.97 -1.20
C THR A 180 5.47 35.92 -0.58
N THR A 181 5.04 35.29 0.49
CA THR A 181 5.68 34.10 1.09
C THR A 181 4.84 32.84 0.87
N VAL A 182 5.40 31.66 1.11
CA VAL A 182 4.63 30.39 1.09
C VAL A 182 3.56 30.40 2.17
N ALA A 183 3.87 30.95 3.36
CA ALA A 183 2.93 31.08 4.46
C ALA A 183 1.69 31.90 4.08
N GLU A 184 1.88 33.08 3.47
CA GLU A 184 0.78 33.93 3.00
C GLU A 184 0.00 33.28 1.86
N LEU A 185 0.70 32.63 0.91
CA LEU A 185 0.05 31.95 -0.21
C LEU A 185 -0.83 30.78 0.28
N ALA A 186 -0.40 30.06 1.32
CA ALA A 186 -1.16 28.95 1.91
C ALA A 186 -2.43 29.41 2.65
N GLN A 187 -2.48 30.66 3.11
CA GLN A 187 -3.71 31.25 3.68
C GLN A 187 -4.73 31.60 2.59
N GLN A 188 -4.26 31.97 1.40
CA GLN A 188 -5.10 32.43 0.29
C GLN A 188 -5.53 31.29 -0.63
N ARG A 189 -4.70 30.25 -0.75
CA ARG A 189 -4.91 29.10 -1.63
C ARG A 189 -4.88 27.82 -0.80
N PRO A 190 -5.98 27.06 -0.73
CA PRO A 190 -5.98 25.77 -0.07
C PRO A 190 -4.99 24.78 -0.72
N SER A 191 -4.42 23.91 0.10
CA SER A 191 -3.54 22.82 -0.30
C SER A 191 -3.82 21.61 0.61
N PRO A 192 -3.78 20.37 0.09
CA PRO A 192 -3.99 19.19 0.92
C PRO A 192 -2.74 18.80 1.74
N VAL A 193 -1.64 19.55 1.62
CA VAL A 193 -0.40 19.34 2.38
C VAL A 193 -0.04 20.58 3.18
N SER A 194 0.80 20.39 4.20
CA SER A 194 1.24 21.48 5.08
C SER A 194 2.03 22.57 4.34
N LYS A 195 1.99 23.78 4.88
CA LYS A 195 2.85 24.89 4.43
C LYS A 195 4.35 24.56 4.49
N ALA A 196 4.78 23.76 5.46
CA ALA A 196 6.16 23.27 5.55
C ALA A 196 6.51 22.36 4.36
N THR A 197 5.61 21.46 3.98
CA THR A 197 5.78 20.61 2.78
C THR A 197 5.84 21.46 1.51
N LEU A 198 4.97 22.47 1.38
CA LEU A 198 4.99 23.40 0.25
C LEU A 198 6.30 24.19 0.19
N ALA A 199 6.83 24.64 1.33
CA ALA A 199 8.12 25.34 1.40
C ALA A 199 9.28 24.41 0.97
N LEU A 200 9.27 23.17 1.47
CA LEU A 200 10.25 22.14 1.14
C LEU A 200 10.33 21.84 -0.37
N ILE A 201 9.20 21.59 -1.04
CA ILE A 201 9.21 21.30 -2.49
C ILE A 201 9.67 22.49 -3.34
N ASN A 202 9.57 23.70 -2.79
CA ASN A 202 10.02 24.95 -3.38
C ASN A 202 11.45 25.34 -2.97
N GLN A 203 12.10 24.57 -2.09
CA GLN A 203 13.45 24.80 -1.57
C GLN A 203 13.61 26.19 -0.93
N VAL A 204 12.64 26.58 -0.11
CA VAL A 204 12.61 27.85 0.62
C VAL A 204 12.06 27.62 2.03
N ASP A 205 12.23 28.60 2.92
CA ASP A 205 11.50 28.63 4.19
C ASP A 205 10.10 29.20 3.99
N GLU A 206 9.19 28.93 4.93
CA GLU A 206 7.79 29.38 4.85
C GLU A 206 7.66 30.90 4.73
N SER A 207 8.57 31.65 5.37
CA SER A 207 8.60 33.12 5.42
C SER A 207 9.58 33.76 4.43
N THR A 208 10.27 32.97 3.59
CA THR A 208 11.16 33.54 2.56
C THR A 208 10.34 34.38 1.58
N PRO A 209 10.67 35.67 1.37
CA PRO A 209 10.01 36.48 0.36
C PRO A 209 10.28 35.93 -1.05
N LEU A 210 9.23 35.75 -1.84
CA LEU A 210 9.25 35.29 -3.21
C LEU A 210 8.84 36.44 -4.13
N GLU A 211 9.65 36.72 -5.15
CA GLU A 211 9.42 37.83 -6.07
C GLU A 211 8.38 37.48 -7.16
N PRO A 212 7.67 38.50 -7.71
CA PRO A 212 6.80 38.32 -8.87
C PRO A 212 7.52 37.64 -10.04
N GLY A 213 6.78 36.88 -10.84
CA GLY A 213 7.29 36.11 -11.99
C GLY A 213 7.94 34.79 -11.62
N ARG A 214 8.20 34.52 -10.33
CA ARG A 214 8.70 33.21 -9.88
C ARG A 214 7.63 32.13 -10.03
N ILE A 215 8.04 30.95 -10.48
CA ILE A 215 7.20 29.75 -10.48
C ILE A 215 7.28 29.07 -9.11
N VAL A 216 6.13 28.78 -8.54
CA VAL A 216 5.95 28.07 -7.27
C VAL A 216 5.22 26.76 -7.55
N LYS A 217 5.79 25.66 -7.04
CA LYS A 217 5.14 24.34 -7.06
C LYS A 217 4.08 24.30 -5.96
N TRP A 218 2.86 23.91 -6.33
CA TRP A 218 1.73 23.86 -5.43
C TRP A 218 1.05 22.50 -5.50
N VAL A 219 0.68 21.91 -4.36
CA VAL A 219 -0.03 20.64 -4.37
C VAL A 219 -1.53 20.91 -4.40
N VAL A 220 -2.23 20.21 -5.29
CA VAL A 220 -3.69 20.26 -5.43
C VAL A 220 -4.28 18.85 -5.35
N GLY A 221 -5.57 18.77 -5.01
CA GLY A 221 -6.29 17.52 -4.82
C GLY A 221 -6.97 17.47 -3.47
N ARG A 222 -7.69 16.37 -3.20
CA ARG A 222 -8.27 16.13 -1.88
C ARG A 222 -7.19 15.58 -0.93
N PRO A 223 -7.27 15.87 0.37
CA PRO A 223 -6.50 15.14 1.37
C PRO A 223 -6.75 13.64 1.18
N LEU A 224 -5.68 12.85 1.24
CA LEU A 224 -5.83 11.40 1.25
C LEU A 224 -6.55 10.99 2.54
N PRO A 225 -7.39 9.94 2.53
CA PRO A 225 -7.91 9.35 3.75
C PRO A 225 -6.71 8.84 4.56
N THR A 226 -6.20 9.62 5.49
CA THR A 226 -4.96 9.34 6.20
C THR A 226 -5.11 8.08 7.05
N ALA A 227 -4.17 7.13 6.91
CA ALA A 227 -3.70 6.40 8.10
C ALA A 227 -3.27 7.43 9.14
N PRO A 228 -3.64 7.25 10.42
CA PRO A 228 -3.04 8.04 11.50
C PRO A 228 -1.52 8.03 11.42
#